data_AF-A0A924WRX6-F1
#
_entry.id   AF-A0A924WRX6-F1
#
_cell.length_a   1.000
_cell.length_b   1.000
_cell.length_c   1.000
_cell.angle_alpha   90.00
_cell.angle_beta   90.00
_cell.angle_gamma   90.00
#
_symmetry.space_group_name_H-M   'P 1'
#
loop_
_entity.id
_entity.type
_entity.pdbx_description
1 polymer ?
#
loop_
_entity_poly.entity_id
_entity_poly.type
_entity_poly.pdbx_seq_one_letter_code
_entity_poly.pdbx_strand_id
1 'polypeptide(L)'
;MRPLSIVTPLLLASVIFAQEESKHPYDAARAAMKSRVAEQRKQFAGNPDVRFFGDVMADRKGRRVEIQACATGARLTDPIEFFVTPFNSGKDYEAICATEAVPSDVHKALEFIGLVPGRPVNFNTNHHWPRGPRVVMTFGVGDADIRAEDMLVDPQTSKPLARTGLVFAGSYTRTDPSGVKRYAADEADSRTIASNYNDPAAVLDIPVRAPQSAIYGSRRPNPEHAPKLGELIRISLAPAPLADAVVDVDVMVTATPAGYRLEERGKPPTEVRNLVHLLDTLAGRLDGKSNLFTRVTIDTEVKIDQLRKLYAVLMSVEQDRGVKLEPPAEGELFHRSFFPEEEWRSRENRLGEPWEFFLQRTGEQLSGRLERQVDRGEAGEQKRVVERYEVKSPAELVRLVNDNQSQWSKTVFVYPPADMSYGELRAWTTPVLATYPRVFVFPVMSPTTRPATQPATTP
;
A
#
# COMPACT_ATOMS: atom_id res chain seq x y z
N MET A 1 69.79 29.66 55.74
CA MET A 1 68.42 30.16 56.02
C MET A 1 67.54 29.72 54.86
N ARG A 2 66.55 28.87 55.14
CA ARG A 2 65.72 28.12 54.16
C ARG A 2 64.45 28.93 53.80
N PRO A 3 63.81 28.66 52.65
CA PRO A 3 62.94 29.62 51.96
C PRO A 3 61.51 29.69 52.53
N LEU A 4 60.90 30.87 52.38
CA LEU A 4 59.48 31.14 52.62
C LEU A 4 58.61 30.23 51.75
N SER A 5 57.74 29.43 52.38
CA SER A 5 56.61 28.77 51.72
C SER A 5 55.44 29.73 51.63
N ILE A 6 55.07 30.12 50.42
CA ILE A 6 53.80 30.78 50.12
C ILE A 6 52.79 29.67 49.85
N VAL A 7 51.86 29.47 50.77
CA VAL A 7 50.71 28.58 50.60
C VAL A 7 49.55 29.43 50.07
N THR A 8 49.31 29.35 48.76
CA THR A 8 48.11 29.92 48.12
C THR A 8 46.99 28.87 48.22
N PRO A 9 45.82 29.18 48.80
CA PRO A 9 44.69 28.26 48.76
C PRO A 9 44.09 28.25 47.36
N LEU A 10 44.17 27.10 46.69
CA LEU A 10 43.49 26.83 45.44
C LEU A 10 41.99 26.65 45.76
N LEU A 11 41.19 27.71 45.59
CA LEU A 11 39.74 27.62 45.59
C LEU A 11 39.31 26.83 44.35
N LEU A 12 38.99 25.55 44.52
CA LEU A 12 38.23 24.80 43.52
C LEU A 12 36.82 25.41 43.43
N ALA A 13 36.61 26.28 42.46
CA ALA A 13 35.28 26.63 42.01
C ALA A 13 34.71 25.40 41.27
N SER A 14 33.86 24.63 41.95
CA SER A 14 33.03 23.62 41.30
C SER A 14 32.07 24.35 40.36
N VAL A 15 32.38 24.34 39.06
CA VAL A 15 31.42 24.72 38.01
C VAL A 15 30.35 23.63 38.00
N ILE A 16 29.25 23.89 38.69
CA ILE A 16 28.01 23.14 38.52
C ILE A 16 27.51 23.55 37.13
N PHE A 17 27.78 22.71 36.12
CA PHE A 17 27.00 22.75 34.89
C PHE A 17 25.57 22.32 35.26
N ALA A 18 24.71 23.29 35.56
CA ALA A 18 23.29 23.06 35.44
C ALA A 18 23.06 22.73 33.96
N GLN A 19 22.83 21.45 33.65
CA GLN A 19 22.16 21.09 32.40
C GLN A 19 20.80 21.75 32.49
N GLU A 20 20.66 22.89 31.82
CA GLU A 20 19.36 23.45 31.52
C GLU A 20 18.65 22.38 30.69
N GLU A 21 17.76 21.61 31.33
CA GLU A 21 16.93 20.64 30.64
C GLU A 21 16.31 21.36 29.45
N SER A 22 16.76 21.02 28.25
CA SER A 22 16.27 21.64 27.02
C SER A 22 14.77 21.33 26.96
N LYS A 23 13.93 22.30 27.32
CA LYS A 23 12.47 22.16 27.28
C LYS A 23 12.09 21.69 25.88
N HIS A 24 11.34 20.60 25.80
CA HIS A 24 10.88 20.12 24.51
C HIS A 24 9.96 21.20 23.92
N PRO A 25 9.99 21.49 22.60
CA PRO A 25 9.15 22.51 21.97
C PRO A 25 7.64 22.33 22.20
N TYR A 26 7.19 21.17 22.70
CA TYR A 26 5.79 20.83 22.92
C TYR A 26 5.38 20.78 24.39
N ASP A 27 6.27 20.98 25.36
CA ASP A 27 5.95 20.71 26.78
C ASP A 27 4.72 21.50 27.28
N ALA A 28 4.63 22.78 26.92
CA ALA A 28 3.48 23.62 27.25
C ALA A 28 2.20 23.12 26.57
N ALA A 29 2.29 22.73 25.28
CA ALA A 29 1.16 22.20 24.53
C ALA A 29 0.68 20.87 25.12
N ARG A 30 1.60 19.97 25.50
CA ARG A 30 1.31 18.68 26.15
C ARG A 30 0.59 18.85 27.47
N ALA A 31 1.04 19.79 28.32
CA ALA A 31 0.35 20.11 29.57
C ALA A 31 -1.08 20.64 29.33
N ALA A 32 -1.25 21.51 28.33
CA ALA A 32 -2.56 22.05 27.98
C ALA A 32 -3.50 20.98 27.39
N MET A 33 -3.00 20.07 26.55
CA MET A 33 -3.79 18.93 26.03
C MET A 33 -4.29 18.04 27.16
N LYS A 34 -3.42 17.65 28.10
CA LYS A 34 -3.81 16.86 29.28
C LYS A 34 -4.87 17.56 30.12
N SER A 35 -4.74 18.87 30.29
CA SER A 35 -5.73 19.67 31.01
C SER A 35 -7.09 19.67 30.31
N ARG A 36 -7.12 19.78 28.97
CA ARG A 36 -8.36 19.69 28.18
C ARG A 36 -9.02 18.32 28.30
N VAL A 37 -8.25 17.24 28.18
CA VAL A 37 -8.76 15.86 28.36
C VAL A 37 -9.33 15.68 29.76
N ALA A 38 -8.63 16.16 30.79
CA ALA A 38 -9.12 16.09 32.17
C ALA A 38 -10.44 16.85 32.36
N GLU A 39 -10.59 18.02 31.72
CA GLU A 39 -11.85 18.78 31.77
C GLU A 39 -12.98 18.07 31.02
N GLN A 40 -12.72 17.54 29.82
CA GLN A 40 -13.70 16.75 29.07
C GLN A 40 -14.18 15.54 29.88
N ARG A 41 -13.27 14.85 30.59
CA ARG A 41 -13.62 13.72 31.47
C ARG A 41 -14.56 14.12 32.60
N LYS A 42 -14.38 15.31 33.19
CA LYS A 42 -15.30 15.84 34.21
C LYS A 42 -16.64 16.22 33.59
N GLN A 43 -16.61 16.92 32.47
CA GLN A 43 -17.82 17.38 31.76
C GLN A 43 -18.73 16.21 31.37
N PHE A 44 -18.15 15.11 30.88
CA PHE A 44 -18.89 13.93 30.42
C PHE A 44 -18.95 12.81 31.46
N ALA A 45 -18.61 13.08 32.72
CA ALA A 45 -18.67 12.11 33.79
C ALA A 45 -20.09 11.53 33.92
N GLY A 46 -20.21 10.20 33.86
CA GLY A 46 -21.49 9.49 33.97
C GLY A 46 -22.34 9.45 32.68
N ASN A 47 -21.89 10.05 31.57
CA ASN A 47 -22.58 9.92 30.30
C ASN A 47 -22.31 8.53 29.67
N PRO A 48 -23.30 7.64 29.51
CA PRO A 48 -23.09 6.29 29.00
C PRO A 48 -22.77 6.22 27.49
N ASP A 49 -22.98 7.32 26.76
CA ASP A 49 -22.68 7.41 25.32
C ASP A 49 -21.27 7.93 25.03
N VAL A 50 -20.56 8.41 26.05
CA VAL A 50 -19.18 8.90 25.93
C VAL A 50 -18.23 7.95 26.65
N ARG A 51 -17.16 7.56 25.96
CA ARG A 51 -16.10 6.72 26.51
C ARG A 51 -14.73 7.32 26.18
N PHE A 52 -13.79 7.19 27.10
CA PHE A 52 -12.40 7.55 26.86
C PHE A 52 -11.53 6.29 26.73
N PHE A 53 -10.70 6.25 25.69
CA PHE A 53 -9.66 5.25 25.48
C PHE A 53 -8.32 6.00 25.57
N GLY A 54 -7.60 5.83 26.68
CA GLY A 54 -6.46 6.72 26.97
C GLY A 54 -6.89 8.19 26.93
N ASP A 55 -6.22 9.00 26.12
CA ASP A 55 -6.54 10.42 25.94
C ASP A 55 -7.53 10.71 24.79
N VAL A 56 -8.10 9.67 24.18
CA VAL A 56 -9.06 9.77 23.07
C VAL A 56 -10.49 9.71 23.59
N MET A 57 -11.31 10.70 23.26
CA MET A 57 -12.74 10.72 23.59
C MET A 57 -13.56 10.15 22.43
N ALA A 58 -14.52 9.28 22.71
CA ALA A 58 -15.45 8.71 21.74
C ALA A 58 -16.89 8.96 22.20
N ASP A 59 -17.68 9.66 21.39
CA ASP A 59 -19.11 9.89 21.58
C ASP A 59 -19.88 9.05 20.55
N ARG A 60 -20.52 7.98 21.02
CA ARG A 60 -21.29 7.07 20.17
C ARG A 60 -22.60 7.68 19.68
N LYS A 61 -23.23 8.54 20.48
CA LYS A 61 -24.49 9.19 20.09
C LYS A 61 -24.24 10.27 19.04
N GLY A 62 -23.19 11.07 19.23
CA GLY A 62 -22.71 12.04 18.25
C GLY A 62 -21.95 11.43 17.07
N ARG A 63 -21.64 10.12 17.14
CA ARG A 63 -20.80 9.39 16.17
C ARG A 63 -19.48 10.09 15.87
N ARG A 64 -18.77 10.51 16.92
CA ARG A 64 -17.57 11.34 16.82
C ARG A 64 -16.47 10.84 17.74
N VAL A 65 -15.23 10.88 17.25
CA VAL A 65 -14.03 10.73 18.07
C VAL A 65 -13.28 12.05 18.10
N GLU A 66 -12.81 12.46 19.28
CA GLU A 66 -12.00 13.65 19.48
C GLU A 66 -10.63 13.31 20.06
N ILE A 67 -9.60 13.95 19.51
CA ILE A 67 -8.20 13.80 19.92
C ILE A 67 -7.65 15.20 20.15
N GLN A 68 -7.01 15.42 21.30
CA GLN A 68 -6.23 16.63 21.54
C GLN A 68 -4.84 16.45 20.93
N ALA A 69 -4.41 17.41 20.15
CA ALA A 69 -3.11 17.42 19.48
C ALA A 69 -2.48 18.82 19.54
N CYS A 70 -1.24 18.93 19.11
CA CYS A 70 -0.66 20.22 18.74
C CYS A 70 0.00 20.15 17.38
N ALA A 71 0.08 21.29 16.73
CA ALA A 71 0.78 21.43 15.47
C ALA A 71 2.30 21.28 15.65
N THR A 72 2.92 20.60 14.70
CA THR A 72 4.38 20.32 14.67
C THR A 72 5.16 21.51 14.11
N GLY A 73 4.48 22.48 13.48
CA GLY A 73 5.12 23.62 12.84
C GLY A 73 5.93 23.26 11.59
N ALA A 74 5.56 22.19 10.90
CA ALA A 74 6.20 21.78 9.65
C ALA A 74 6.26 22.96 8.65
N ARG A 75 7.41 23.15 8.01
CA ARG A 75 7.63 24.27 7.09
C ARG A 75 6.88 24.01 5.80
N LEU A 76 6.52 25.08 5.09
CA LEU A 76 5.82 24.98 3.79
C LEU A 76 6.60 24.22 2.71
N THR A 77 7.91 24.02 2.91
CA THR A 77 8.79 23.25 2.03
C THR A 77 8.91 21.79 2.43
N ASP A 78 8.54 21.44 3.66
CA ASP A 78 8.80 20.13 4.22
C ASP A 78 7.86 19.09 3.57
N PRO A 79 8.38 17.91 3.24
CA PRO A 79 7.54 16.81 2.81
C PRO A 79 6.72 16.34 4.00
N ILE A 80 5.40 16.23 3.80
CA ILE A 80 4.51 15.66 4.80
C ILE A 80 4.15 14.26 4.39
N GLU A 81 4.27 13.32 5.32
CA GLU A 81 3.86 11.92 5.16
C GLU A 81 2.66 11.58 6.04
N PHE A 82 2.47 12.33 7.14
CA PHE A 82 1.46 12.01 8.15
C PHE A 82 0.55 13.21 8.44
N PHE A 83 -0.73 12.91 8.63
CA PHE A 83 -1.65 13.89 9.20
C PHE A 83 -1.43 14.00 10.71
N VAL A 84 -1.29 12.84 11.37
CA VAL A 84 -1.23 12.76 12.84
C VAL A 84 -0.32 11.60 13.26
N THR A 85 0.66 11.92 14.10
CA THR A 85 1.53 10.91 14.76
C THR A 85 1.53 11.11 16.29
N PRO A 86 1.84 10.07 17.07
CA PRO A 86 2.16 10.23 18.49
C PRO A 86 3.50 10.95 18.69
N PHE A 87 3.68 11.65 19.82
CA PHE A 87 4.97 12.28 20.16
C PHE A 87 6.14 11.29 20.24
N ASN A 88 5.87 10.03 20.61
CA ASN A 88 6.89 8.99 20.69
C ASN A 88 7.17 8.27 19.36
N SER A 89 6.67 8.79 18.23
CA SER A 89 7.02 8.30 16.89
C SER A 89 8.43 8.72 16.46
N GLY A 90 8.90 9.89 16.92
CA GLY A 90 10.09 10.53 16.34
C GLY A 90 9.91 10.96 14.88
N LYS A 91 8.67 10.97 14.38
CA LYS A 91 8.28 11.32 13.00
C LYS A 91 7.38 12.56 12.92
N ASP A 92 7.37 13.36 13.98
CA ASP A 92 6.61 14.59 14.08
C ASP A 92 7.07 15.65 13.07
N TYR A 93 8.35 15.64 12.67
CA TYR A 93 8.89 16.53 11.64
C TYR A 93 8.33 16.25 10.22
N GLU A 94 7.69 15.09 10.01
CA GLU A 94 7.01 14.68 8.76
C GLU A 94 5.48 14.71 8.90
N ALA A 95 4.95 15.28 10.00
CA ALA A 95 3.54 15.27 10.34
C ALA A 95 2.95 16.69 10.44
N ILE A 96 1.62 16.84 10.25
CA ILE A 96 0.91 18.10 10.53
C ILE A 96 0.70 18.31 12.04
N CYS A 97 0.34 17.26 12.75
CA CYS A 97 0.04 17.29 14.17
C CYS A 97 0.69 16.12 14.92
N ALA A 98 1.05 16.39 16.18
CA ALA A 98 1.49 15.38 17.13
C ALA A 98 0.55 15.31 18.35
N THR A 99 0.38 14.12 18.92
CA THR A 99 -0.55 13.87 20.05
C THR A 99 0.02 12.90 21.08
N GLU A 100 -0.55 12.88 22.29
CA GLU A 100 -0.30 11.85 23.31
C GLU A 100 -1.15 10.59 23.07
N ALA A 101 -2.15 10.66 22.19
CA ALA A 101 -3.00 9.53 21.88
C ALA A 101 -2.21 8.37 21.25
N VAL A 102 -2.51 7.16 21.69
CA VAL A 102 -1.95 5.92 21.13
C VAL A 102 -2.83 5.45 19.97
N PRO A 103 -2.27 4.94 18.86
CA PRO A 103 -3.05 4.52 17.70
C PRO A 103 -4.13 3.47 17.99
N SER A 104 -3.85 2.48 18.84
CA SER A 104 -4.87 1.50 19.23
C SER A 104 -6.05 2.09 20.02
N ASP A 105 -5.87 3.21 20.71
CA ASP A 105 -6.98 3.89 21.38
C ASP A 105 -7.86 4.65 20.38
N VAL A 106 -7.28 5.24 19.35
CA VAL A 106 -8.04 5.81 18.22
C VAL A 106 -8.82 4.74 17.48
N HIS A 107 -8.22 3.57 17.25
CA HIS A 107 -8.89 2.42 16.64
C HIS A 107 -10.13 2.01 17.46
N LYS A 108 -9.97 1.75 18.76
CA LYS A 108 -11.08 1.34 19.65
C LYS A 108 -12.16 2.42 19.75
N ALA A 109 -11.77 3.69 19.73
CA ALA A 109 -12.70 4.81 19.73
C ALA A 109 -13.58 4.83 18.47
N LEU A 110 -12.99 4.58 17.28
CA LEU A 110 -13.74 4.47 16.02
C LEU A 110 -14.68 3.26 16.03
N GLU A 111 -14.26 2.12 16.57
CA GLU A 111 -15.13 0.96 16.76
C GLU A 111 -16.29 1.26 17.71
N PHE A 112 -16.04 1.95 18.82
CA PHE A 112 -17.05 2.31 19.81
C PHE A 112 -18.17 3.18 19.22
N ILE A 113 -17.87 4.06 18.26
CA ILE A 113 -18.88 4.86 17.56
C ILE A 113 -19.57 4.11 16.40
N GLY A 114 -19.33 2.81 16.27
CA GLY A 114 -20.03 1.90 15.37
C GLY A 114 -19.37 1.69 14.00
N LEU A 115 -18.10 2.06 13.84
CA LEU A 115 -17.35 1.72 12.63
C LEU A 115 -16.73 0.32 12.76
N VAL A 116 -16.59 -0.37 11.63
CA VAL A 116 -15.86 -1.63 11.56
C VAL A 116 -14.60 -1.37 10.73
N PRO A 117 -13.39 -1.66 11.25
CA PRO A 117 -12.18 -1.50 10.46
C PRO A 117 -12.23 -2.42 9.24
N GLY A 118 -11.72 -1.93 8.11
CA GLY A 118 -11.57 -2.77 6.93
C GLY A 118 -10.26 -3.54 6.95
N ARG A 119 -9.40 -3.27 5.97
CA ARG A 119 -8.13 -3.96 5.79
C ARG A 119 -7.09 -2.98 5.23
N PRO A 120 -5.88 -2.90 5.82
CA PRO A 120 -4.80 -2.10 5.26
C PRO A 120 -4.33 -2.66 3.92
N VAL A 121 -3.54 -1.86 3.20
CA VAL A 121 -2.80 -2.36 2.04
C VAL A 121 -1.82 -3.46 2.46
N ASN A 122 -1.58 -4.41 1.56
CA ASN A 122 -0.52 -5.39 1.67
C ASN A 122 0.03 -5.69 0.28
N PHE A 123 1.12 -5.01 -0.06
CA PHE A 123 1.75 -5.12 -1.37
C PHE A 123 2.32 -6.52 -1.64
N ASN A 124 2.64 -7.31 -0.62
CA ASN A 124 3.15 -8.68 -0.78
C ASN A 124 2.06 -9.67 -1.21
N THR A 125 0.79 -9.36 -0.92
CA THR A 125 -0.37 -10.19 -1.29
C THR A 125 -1.25 -9.47 -2.32
N ASN A 126 -0.69 -8.50 -3.06
CA ASN A 126 -1.37 -7.70 -4.08
C ASN A 126 -2.61 -6.92 -3.60
N HIS A 127 -2.73 -6.65 -2.29
CA HIS A 127 -3.74 -5.75 -1.77
C HIS A 127 -3.24 -4.31 -1.89
N HIS A 128 -3.52 -3.68 -3.03
CA HIS A 128 -3.01 -2.34 -3.35
C HIS A 128 -3.91 -1.19 -2.89
N TRP A 129 -5.12 -1.50 -2.43
CA TRP A 129 -6.12 -0.52 -2.04
C TRP A 129 -6.48 -0.69 -0.55
N PRO A 130 -6.44 0.38 0.26
CA PRO A 130 -6.95 0.32 1.61
C PRO A 130 -8.47 0.15 1.57
N ARG A 131 -8.99 -0.79 2.34
CA ARG A 131 -10.42 -1.13 2.41
C ARG A 131 -10.96 -0.70 3.76
N GLY A 132 -12.19 -0.18 3.80
CA GLY A 132 -12.84 0.23 5.05
C GLY A 132 -13.82 1.38 4.86
N PRO A 133 -14.59 1.72 5.90
CA PRO A 133 -15.49 2.87 5.85
C PRO A 133 -14.71 4.17 5.79
N ARG A 134 -15.36 5.20 5.24
CA ARG A 134 -14.80 6.54 5.17
C ARG A 134 -14.93 7.30 6.48
N VAL A 135 -13.88 8.02 6.83
CA VAL A 135 -13.79 8.87 8.02
C VAL A 135 -13.40 10.28 7.56
N VAL A 136 -14.26 11.25 7.87
CA VAL A 136 -13.95 12.66 7.73
C VAL A 136 -13.11 13.06 8.95
N MET A 137 -11.88 13.51 8.68
CA MET A 137 -10.99 14.07 9.68
C MET A 137 -10.97 15.59 9.54
N THR A 138 -11.15 16.28 10.65
CA THR A 138 -11.18 17.74 10.74
C THR A 138 -10.24 18.23 11.83
N PHE A 139 -9.46 19.25 11.51
CA PHE A 139 -8.52 19.95 12.37
C PHE A 139 -9.17 21.27 12.81
N GLY A 140 -9.49 21.39 14.10
CA GLY A 140 -9.91 22.64 14.72
C GLY A 140 -8.69 23.51 15.01
N VAL A 141 -8.48 24.52 14.17
CA VAL A 141 -7.39 25.52 14.25
C VAL A 141 -8.02 26.86 14.64
N GLY A 142 -7.84 27.28 15.89
CA GLY A 142 -8.60 28.40 16.45
C GLY A 142 -10.11 28.15 16.37
N ASP A 143 -10.84 29.06 15.71
CA ASP A 143 -12.29 28.96 15.49
C ASP A 143 -12.66 28.28 14.17
N ALA A 144 -11.67 27.88 13.36
CA ALA A 144 -11.89 27.25 12.06
C ALA A 144 -11.76 25.73 12.14
N ASP A 145 -12.64 25.03 11.44
CA ASP A 145 -12.59 23.58 11.25
C ASP A 145 -12.15 23.28 9.82
N ILE A 146 -10.93 22.77 9.66
CA ILE A 146 -10.29 22.51 8.35
C ILE A 146 -10.24 21.01 8.09
N ARG A 147 -10.62 20.55 6.90
CA ARG A 147 -10.53 19.11 6.59
C ARG A 147 -9.08 18.68 6.40
N ALA A 148 -8.77 17.43 6.75
CA ALA A 148 -7.45 16.84 6.53
C ALA A 148 -6.95 17.04 5.09
N GLU A 149 -7.84 16.87 4.11
CA GLU A 149 -7.51 17.00 2.70
C GLU A 149 -7.10 18.42 2.29
N ASP A 150 -7.53 19.44 3.04
CA ASP A 150 -7.18 20.84 2.80
C ASP A 150 -5.91 21.27 3.56
N MET A 151 -5.46 20.49 4.55
CA MET A 151 -4.22 20.77 5.29
C MET A 151 -2.97 20.63 4.41
N LEU A 152 -3.10 19.93 3.27
CA LEU A 152 -2.00 19.62 2.37
C LEU A 152 -2.30 20.10 0.96
N VAL A 153 -1.23 20.44 0.22
CA VAL A 153 -1.28 20.71 -1.21
C VAL A 153 -0.32 19.81 -1.97
N ASP A 154 -0.69 19.53 -3.22
CA ASP A 154 0.22 19.02 -4.22
C ASP A 154 1.00 20.21 -4.83
N PRO A 155 2.34 20.29 -4.71
CA PRO A 155 3.10 21.42 -5.24
C PRO A 155 3.11 21.45 -6.78
N GLN A 156 2.84 20.33 -7.47
CA GLN A 156 2.76 20.31 -8.93
C GLN A 156 1.45 20.91 -9.43
N THR A 157 0.34 20.63 -8.75
CA THR A 157 -0.99 21.14 -9.17
C THR A 157 -1.45 22.37 -8.40
N SER A 158 -0.75 22.71 -7.30
CA SER A 158 -1.12 23.75 -6.33
C SER A 158 -2.54 23.59 -5.77
N LYS A 159 -3.05 22.34 -5.73
CA LYS A 159 -4.40 22.04 -5.25
C LYS A 159 -4.37 21.21 -3.97
N PRO A 160 -5.37 21.38 -3.10
CA PRO A 160 -5.67 20.45 -2.03
C PRO A 160 -5.90 19.02 -2.51
N LEU A 161 -5.86 18.09 -1.58
CA LEU A 161 -6.26 16.71 -1.85
C LEU A 161 -7.78 16.66 -2.12
N ALA A 162 -8.21 15.64 -2.87
CA ALA A 162 -9.64 15.43 -3.09
C ALA A 162 -10.35 15.09 -1.76
N ARG A 163 -11.41 15.84 -1.43
CA ARG A 163 -12.21 15.69 -0.21
C ARG A 163 -13.08 14.42 -0.20
N THR A 164 -12.45 13.26 -0.04
CA THR A 164 -13.11 11.93 -0.10
C THR A 164 -13.14 11.21 1.24
N GLY A 165 -12.57 11.80 2.30
CA GLY A 165 -12.38 11.17 3.60
C GLY A 165 -11.26 10.13 3.60
N LEU A 166 -10.70 9.87 4.77
CA LEU A 166 -9.73 8.81 5.01
C LEU A 166 -10.44 7.45 5.10
N VAL A 167 -9.71 6.36 4.90
CA VAL A 167 -10.20 4.98 5.08
C VAL A 167 -9.85 4.53 6.49
N PHE A 168 -10.86 4.09 7.24
CA PHE A 168 -10.60 3.31 8.45
C PHE A 168 -10.27 1.87 8.09
N ALA A 169 -9.01 1.67 7.70
CA ALA A 169 -8.47 0.38 7.34
C ALA A 169 -8.08 -0.44 8.57
N GLY A 170 -7.73 0.25 9.68
CA GLY A 170 -7.04 -0.37 10.80
C GLY A 170 -5.62 -0.77 10.42
N SER A 171 -4.92 -1.40 11.36
CA SER A 171 -3.54 -1.86 11.18
C SER A 171 -3.46 -3.38 11.28
N TYR A 172 -2.43 -3.98 10.69
CA TYR A 172 -2.21 -5.41 10.81
C TYR A 172 -1.72 -5.77 12.22
N THR A 173 -1.90 -7.05 12.58
CA THR A 173 -1.30 -7.62 13.77
C THR A 173 -0.03 -8.37 13.39
N ARG A 174 1.08 -8.06 14.06
CA ARG A 174 2.33 -8.81 13.94
C ARG A 174 2.45 -9.78 15.10
N THR A 175 2.85 -11.01 14.83
CA THR A 175 3.27 -11.95 15.87
C THR A 175 4.78 -11.83 16.03
N ASP A 176 5.26 -11.52 17.23
CA ASP A 176 6.69 -11.49 17.51
C ASP A 176 7.29 -12.91 17.66
N PRO A 177 8.62 -13.08 17.73
CA PRO A 177 9.24 -14.40 17.88
C PRO A 177 8.81 -15.18 19.12
N SER A 178 8.26 -14.51 20.14
CA SER A 178 7.72 -15.15 21.35
C SER A 178 6.28 -15.61 21.21
N GLY A 179 5.64 -15.37 20.05
CA GLY A 179 4.25 -15.72 19.79
C GLY A 179 3.25 -14.66 20.26
N VAL A 180 3.71 -13.52 20.79
CA VAL A 180 2.83 -12.44 21.25
C VAL A 180 2.35 -11.63 20.05
N LYS A 181 1.04 -11.49 19.95
CA LYS A 181 0.38 -10.65 18.94
C LYS A 181 0.44 -9.19 19.36
N ARG A 182 0.90 -8.33 18.44
CA ARG A 182 1.09 -6.90 18.67
C ARG A 182 0.47 -6.11 17.54
N TYR A 183 -0.21 -5.02 17.90
CA TYR A 183 -0.86 -4.14 16.94
C TYR A 183 0.21 -3.27 16.27
N ALA A 184 0.36 -3.39 14.95
CA ALA A 184 1.51 -2.81 14.27
C ALA A 184 1.53 -1.27 14.37
N ALA A 185 0.38 -0.60 14.41
CA ALA A 185 0.32 0.85 14.56
C ALA A 185 0.94 1.36 15.88
N ASP A 186 0.98 0.54 16.93
CA ASP A 186 1.57 0.97 18.21
C ASP A 186 3.10 0.76 18.26
N GLU A 187 3.63 -0.06 17.35
CA GLU A 187 5.02 -0.54 17.39
C GLU A 187 5.88 -0.15 16.20
N ALA A 188 5.28 0.00 15.01
CA ALA A 188 5.98 0.45 13.83
C ALA A 188 6.67 1.78 14.11
N ASP A 189 7.80 2.03 13.46
CA ASP A 189 8.65 3.19 13.78
C ASP A 189 7.87 4.51 13.77
N SER A 190 6.95 4.69 12.82
CA SER A 190 6.11 5.88 12.68
C SER A 190 4.93 5.98 13.66
N ARG A 191 4.52 4.87 14.28
CA ARG A 191 3.34 4.74 15.15
C ARG A 191 2.09 5.44 14.60
N THR A 192 1.82 5.30 13.31
CA THR A 192 0.92 6.20 12.57
C THR A 192 -0.54 6.11 13.00
N ILE A 193 -1.16 7.25 13.35
CA ILE A 193 -2.62 7.36 13.48
C ILE A 193 -3.26 7.58 12.11
N ALA A 194 -2.76 8.56 11.34
CA ALA A 194 -3.30 8.90 10.04
C ALA A 194 -2.19 9.26 9.04
N SER A 195 -2.14 8.50 7.95
CA SER A 195 -1.15 8.66 6.89
C SER A 195 -1.72 9.39 5.68
N ASN A 196 -0.87 10.11 4.93
CA ASN A 196 -1.21 10.66 3.62
C ASN A 196 -0.68 9.82 2.44
N TYR A 197 -0.14 8.64 2.74
CA TYR A 197 0.27 7.58 1.82
C TYR A 197 -0.21 6.22 2.33
N ASN A 198 -0.19 5.20 1.46
CA ASN A 198 -0.60 3.86 1.86
C ASN A 198 0.45 3.20 2.77
N ASP A 199 0.25 3.37 4.06
CA ASP A 199 1.03 2.78 5.15
C ASP A 199 0.25 1.58 5.73
N PRO A 200 0.75 0.33 5.54
CA PRO A 200 0.09 -0.85 6.11
C PRO A 200 -0.10 -0.78 7.63
N ALA A 201 0.72 0.00 8.34
CA ALA A 201 0.69 0.10 9.78
C ALA A 201 -0.26 1.20 10.31
N ALA A 202 -0.76 2.12 9.47
CA ALA A 202 -1.60 3.23 9.92
C ALA A 202 -3.03 2.83 10.29
N VAL A 203 -3.67 3.55 11.21
CA VAL A 203 -5.10 3.34 11.54
C VAL A 203 -6.01 3.89 10.45
N LEU A 204 -5.70 5.10 9.97
CA LEU A 204 -6.38 5.80 8.90
C LEU A 204 -5.44 5.99 7.71
N ASP A 205 -5.93 5.65 6.52
CA ASP A 205 -5.17 5.69 5.26
C ASP A 205 -5.91 6.55 4.22
N ILE A 206 -5.25 6.97 3.15
CA ILE A 206 -5.87 7.72 2.06
C ILE A 206 -6.62 6.79 1.06
N PRO A 207 -7.69 7.28 0.42
CA PRO A 207 -8.54 6.53 -0.52
C PRO A 207 -7.89 5.90 -1.75
N VAL A 208 -6.68 6.32 -2.05
CA VAL A 208 -6.08 6.28 -3.37
C VAL A 208 -4.86 5.38 -3.34
N ARG A 209 -4.46 4.84 -4.50
CA ARG A 209 -3.23 4.04 -4.56
C ARG A 209 -2.01 4.96 -4.59
N ALA A 210 -1.42 5.15 -3.43
CA ALA A 210 -0.27 6.01 -3.21
C ALA A 210 0.75 5.31 -2.29
N PRO A 211 1.48 4.29 -2.78
CA PRO A 211 2.61 3.76 -2.02
C PRO A 211 3.63 4.88 -1.80
N GLN A 212 4.35 4.83 -0.67
CA GLN A 212 5.31 5.87 -0.28
C GLN A 212 6.27 6.24 -1.41
N SER A 213 6.84 5.24 -2.09
CA SER A 213 7.79 5.43 -3.18
C SER A 213 7.23 6.21 -4.38
N ALA A 214 5.91 6.24 -4.57
CA ALA A 214 5.27 6.97 -5.66
C ALA A 214 4.92 8.41 -5.29
N ILE A 215 4.78 8.73 -4.00
CA ILE A 215 4.30 10.05 -3.56
C ILE A 215 5.22 10.76 -2.57
N TYR A 216 6.39 10.19 -2.28
CA TYR A 216 7.39 10.82 -1.42
C TYR A 216 7.73 12.24 -1.89
N GLY A 217 7.60 13.21 -0.99
CA GLY A 217 7.83 14.64 -1.28
C GLY A 217 6.79 15.33 -2.17
N SER A 218 5.72 14.64 -2.57
CA SER A 218 4.65 15.21 -3.40
C SER A 218 3.57 15.96 -2.61
N ARG A 219 3.67 15.99 -1.26
CA ARG A 219 2.70 16.62 -0.36
C ARG A 219 3.41 17.59 0.58
N ARG A 220 2.87 18.80 0.71
CA ARG A 220 3.40 19.86 1.58
C ARG A 220 2.28 20.53 2.36
N PRO A 221 2.56 21.22 3.47
CA PRO A 221 1.53 21.97 4.18
C PRO A 221 0.87 23.01 3.28
N ASN A 222 -0.45 23.14 3.37
CA ASN A 222 -1.19 24.19 2.69
C ASN A 222 -0.92 25.55 3.38
N PRO A 223 -0.36 26.56 2.70
CA PRO A 223 -0.06 27.86 3.30
C PRO A 223 -1.29 28.60 3.85
N GLU A 224 -2.50 28.31 3.34
CA GLU A 224 -3.74 28.93 3.82
C GLU A 224 -4.18 28.40 5.20
N HIS A 225 -3.70 27.20 5.58
CA HIS A 225 -4.21 26.48 6.75
C HIS A 225 -3.09 25.92 7.65
N ALA A 226 -1.83 26.15 7.32
CA ALA A 226 -0.69 25.63 8.08
C ALA A 226 -0.68 26.20 9.52
N PRO A 227 -0.89 25.35 10.55
CA PRO A 227 -0.92 25.81 11.93
C PRO A 227 0.49 26.08 12.46
N LYS A 228 0.60 26.95 13.47
CA LYS A 228 1.90 27.35 14.05
C LYS A 228 2.43 26.28 15.00
N LEU A 229 3.76 26.18 15.12
CA LEU A 229 4.42 25.27 16.07
C LEU A 229 3.78 25.38 17.48
N GLY A 230 3.37 24.24 18.03
CA GLY A 230 2.79 24.14 19.37
C GLY A 230 1.36 24.65 19.52
N GLU A 231 0.73 25.15 18.44
CA GLU A 231 -0.68 25.55 18.45
C GLU A 231 -1.57 24.35 18.79
N LEU A 232 -2.52 24.54 19.71
CA LEU A 232 -3.38 23.47 20.17
C LEU A 232 -4.47 23.18 19.14
N ILE A 233 -4.54 21.92 18.72
CA ILE A 233 -5.45 21.44 17.70
C ILE A 233 -6.43 20.45 18.30
N ARG A 234 -7.71 20.61 17.99
CA ARG A 234 -8.73 19.57 18.23
C ARG A 234 -8.90 18.78 16.94
N ILE A 235 -8.54 17.51 16.94
CA ILE A 235 -8.81 16.62 15.81
C ILE A 235 -10.15 15.92 16.05
N SER A 236 -11.01 15.96 15.04
CA SER A 236 -12.35 15.36 15.06
C SER A 236 -12.44 14.33 13.95
N LEU A 237 -12.85 13.11 14.30
CA LEU A 237 -13.11 12.03 13.35
C LEU A 237 -14.60 11.68 13.37
N ALA A 238 -15.23 11.63 12.21
CA ALA A 238 -16.62 11.22 12.07
C ALA A 238 -16.79 10.32 10.83
N PRO A 239 -17.73 9.37 10.82
CA PRO A 239 -18.10 8.62 9.64
C PRO A 239 -18.49 9.57 8.50
N ALA A 240 -17.99 9.33 7.29
CA ALA A 240 -18.52 10.02 6.12
C ALA A 240 -19.98 9.59 5.85
N PRO A 241 -20.74 10.35 5.06
CA PRO A 241 -22.09 9.95 4.66
C PRO A 241 -22.16 8.53 4.09
N LEU A 242 -23.26 7.82 4.36
CA LEU A 242 -23.45 6.40 4.04
C LEU A 242 -23.31 6.03 2.55
N ALA A 243 -23.34 7.01 1.63
CA ALA A 243 -23.10 6.80 0.20
C ALA A 243 -21.71 6.20 -0.10
N ASP A 244 -20.78 6.27 0.86
CA ASP A 244 -19.43 5.74 0.73
C ASP A 244 -19.27 4.31 1.30
N ALA A 245 -20.34 3.54 1.44
CA ALA A 245 -20.25 2.14 1.86
C ALA A 245 -19.34 1.32 0.92
N VAL A 246 -18.57 0.40 1.51
CA VAL A 246 -17.76 -0.57 0.75
C VAL A 246 -18.71 -1.55 0.06
N VAL A 247 -18.55 -1.70 -1.25
CA VAL A 247 -19.33 -2.65 -2.06
C VAL A 247 -18.36 -3.64 -2.68
N ASP A 248 -18.54 -4.91 -2.38
CA ASP A 248 -17.77 -5.99 -3.00
C ASP A 248 -18.57 -6.59 -4.16
N VAL A 249 -17.90 -6.83 -5.28
CA VAL A 249 -18.46 -7.51 -6.45
C VAL A 249 -17.48 -8.57 -6.92
N ASP A 250 -17.92 -9.83 -6.94
CA ASP A 250 -17.16 -10.91 -7.55
C ASP A 250 -17.67 -11.12 -8.98
N VAL A 251 -16.77 -10.98 -9.96
CA VAL A 251 -17.07 -11.14 -11.39
C VAL A 251 -16.18 -12.22 -11.98
N MET A 252 -16.79 -13.25 -12.56
CA MET A 252 -16.10 -14.18 -13.44
C MET A 252 -16.21 -13.70 -14.88
N VAL A 253 -15.09 -13.73 -15.60
CA VAL A 253 -15.00 -13.33 -17.01
C VAL A 253 -14.62 -14.54 -17.85
N THR A 254 -15.49 -14.89 -18.80
CA THR A 254 -15.27 -15.95 -19.78
C THR A 254 -15.19 -15.34 -21.18
N ALA A 255 -14.20 -15.74 -21.98
CA ALA A 255 -14.16 -15.37 -23.39
C ALA A 255 -15.17 -16.21 -24.18
N THR A 256 -15.92 -15.57 -25.08
CA THR A 256 -16.88 -16.24 -25.97
C THR A 256 -16.56 -15.92 -27.43
N PRO A 257 -17.05 -16.69 -28.41
CA PRO A 257 -16.88 -16.34 -29.83
C PRO A 257 -17.44 -14.95 -30.19
N ALA A 258 -18.39 -14.44 -29.41
CA ALA A 258 -19.04 -13.15 -29.61
C ALA A 258 -18.46 -12.01 -28.73
N GLY A 259 -17.44 -12.28 -27.93
CA GLY A 259 -16.82 -11.31 -27.01
C GLY A 259 -16.50 -11.91 -25.66
N TYR A 260 -17.18 -11.45 -24.61
CA TYR A 260 -16.98 -11.87 -23.22
C TYR A 260 -18.34 -12.11 -22.54
N ARG A 261 -18.36 -12.99 -21.56
CA ARG A 261 -19.48 -13.18 -20.64
C ARG A 261 -19.03 -12.80 -19.23
N LEU A 262 -19.86 -11.99 -18.56
CA LEU A 262 -19.69 -11.64 -17.16
C LEU A 262 -20.69 -12.40 -16.30
N GLU A 263 -20.20 -13.11 -15.30
CA GLU A 263 -21.02 -13.78 -14.31
C GLU A 263 -20.75 -13.15 -12.94
N GLU A 264 -21.80 -12.59 -12.35
CA GLU A 264 -21.76 -11.99 -11.02
C GLU A 264 -22.69 -12.79 -10.10
N ARG A 265 -22.23 -13.06 -8.88
CA ARG A 265 -23.00 -13.86 -7.93
C ARG A 265 -24.39 -13.25 -7.69
N GLY A 266 -25.43 -14.02 -7.96
CA GLY A 266 -26.83 -13.61 -7.74
C GLY A 266 -27.42 -12.73 -8.84
N LYS A 267 -26.73 -12.56 -9.99
CA LYS A 267 -27.25 -11.86 -11.17
C LYS A 267 -27.20 -12.77 -12.40
N PRO A 268 -28.09 -12.55 -13.39
CA PRO A 268 -28.01 -13.27 -14.66
C PRO A 268 -26.69 -12.93 -15.38
N PRO A 269 -26.10 -13.88 -16.13
CA PRO A 269 -24.93 -13.61 -16.95
C PRO A 269 -25.19 -12.45 -17.92
N THR A 270 -24.21 -11.57 -18.05
CA THR A 270 -24.27 -10.43 -18.97
C THR A 270 -23.32 -10.67 -20.14
N GLU A 271 -23.86 -10.71 -21.36
CA GLU A 271 -23.07 -10.83 -22.58
C GLU A 271 -22.48 -9.47 -22.97
N VAL A 272 -21.18 -9.47 -23.20
CA VAL A 272 -20.38 -8.28 -23.45
C VAL A 272 -19.66 -8.39 -24.78
N ARG A 273 -20.16 -7.64 -25.77
CA ARG A 273 -19.72 -7.73 -27.17
C ARG A 273 -18.25 -7.40 -27.41
N ASN A 274 -17.68 -6.49 -26.61
CA ASN A 274 -16.30 -6.06 -26.74
C ASN A 274 -15.79 -5.43 -25.44
N LEU A 275 -14.51 -5.09 -25.41
CA LEU A 275 -13.85 -4.49 -24.25
C LEU A 275 -14.40 -3.11 -23.86
N VAL A 276 -14.93 -2.32 -24.79
CA VAL A 276 -15.56 -1.03 -24.49
C VAL A 276 -16.87 -1.26 -23.73
N HIS A 277 -17.70 -2.19 -24.20
CA HIS A 277 -18.92 -2.55 -23.50
C HIS A 277 -18.63 -3.17 -22.12
N LEU A 278 -17.50 -3.86 -21.95
CA LEU A 278 -17.04 -4.35 -20.65
C LEU A 278 -16.77 -3.20 -19.69
N LEU A 279 -16.01 -2.19 -20.15
CA LEU A 279 -15.73 -0.98 -19.41
C LEU A 279 -17.00 -0.29 -18.98
N ASP A 280 -17.93 -0.06 -19.91
CA ASP A 280 -19.20 0.60 -19.64
C ASP A 280 -20.04 -0.20 -18.63
N THR A 281 -20.04 -1.53 -18.72
CA THR A 281 -20.76 -2.41 -17.79
C THR A 281 -20.15 -2.37 -16.38
N LEU A 282 -18.82 -2.32 -16.27
CA LEU A 282 -18.14 -2.19 -14.97
C LEU A 282 -18.29 -0.78 -14.40
N ALA A 283 -18.15 0.26 -15.24
CA ALA A 283 -18.31 1.65 -14.85
C ALA A 283 -19.75 1.97 -14.46
N GLY A 284 -20.75 1.39 -15.13
CA GLY A 284 -22.16 1.51 -14.75
C GLY A 284 -22.47 0.95 -13.36
N ARG A 285 -21.64 0.03 -12.83
CA ARG A 285 -21.76 -0.44 -11.43
C ARG A 285 -21.32 0.63 -10.41
N LEU A 286 -20.58 1.66 -10.84
CA LEU A 286 -20.09 2.75 -10.01
C LEU A 286 -21.14 3.85 -9.77
N ASP A 287 -22.39 3.72 -10.26
CA ASP A 287 -23.47 4.72 -10.13
C ASP A 287 -23.61 5.30 -8.71
N GLY A 288 -22.89 6.40 -8.44
CA GLY A 288 -22.77 7.04 -7.13
C GLY A 288 -21.90 6.31 -6.08
N LYS A 289 -21.28 5.17 -6.40
CA LYS A 289 -20.49 4.35 -5.46
C LYS A 289 -19.00 4.66 -5.57
N SER A 290 -18.41 5.23 -4.52
CA SER A 290 -16.98 5.58 -4.46
C SER A 290 -16.05 4.44 -4.00
N ASN A 291 -16.61 3.32 -3.51
CA ASN A 291 -15.87 2.24 -2.86
C ASN A 291 -16.24 0.85 -3.38
N LEU A 292 -16.17 0.65 -4.69
CA LEU A 292 -16.38 -0.64 -5.33
C LEU A 292 -15.07 -1.45 -5.37
N PHE A 293 -15.03 -2.55 -4.63
CA PHE A 293 -13.98 -3.56 -4.69
C PHE A 293 -14.44 -4.71 -5.58
N THR A 294 -13.57 -5.16 -6.48
CA THR A 294 -13.94 -6.16 -7.47
C THR A 294 -12.88 -7.24 -7.55
N ARG A 295 -13.30 -8.47 -7.30
CA ARG A 295 -12.50 -9.65 -7.64
C ARG A 295 -12.86 -10.09 -9.05
N VAL A 296 -11.85 -10.26 -9.88
CA VAL A 296 -12.01 -10.77 -11.24
C VAL A 296 -11.38 -12.16 -11.31
N THR A 297 -12.17 -13.14 -11.70
CA THR A 297 -11.72 -14.51 -11.97
C THR A 297 -11.78 -14.78 -13.47
N ILE A 298 -10.78 -15.46 -13.99
CA ILE A 298 -10.63 -15.69 -15.44
C ILE A 298 -10.85 -17.16 -15.75
N ASP A 299 -11.71 -17.43 -16.72
CA ASP A 299 -11.95 -18.78 -17.24
C ASP A 299 -10.65 -19.41 -17.79
N THR A 300 -10.47 -20.70 -17.54
CA THR A 300 -9.24 -21.42 -17.91
C THR A 300 -9.02 -21.48 -19.41
N GLU A 301 -10.08 -21.39 -20.21
CA GLU A 301 -9.99 -21.50 -21.67
C GLU A 301 -9.56 -20.20 -22.36
N VAL A 302 -9.54 -19.07 -21.64
CA VAL A 302 -9.16 -17.77 -22.20
C VAL A 302 -7.71 -17.82 -22.68
N LYS A 303 -7.46 -17.39 -23.92
CA LYS A 303 -6.11 -17.37 -24.50
C LYS A 303 -5.27 -16.24 -23.91
N ILE A 304 -3.95 -16.42 -23.82
CA ILE A 304 -3.05 -15.42 -23.21
C ILE A 304 -3.12 -14.06 -23.92
N ASP A 305 -3.26 -14.02 -25.25
CA ASP A 305 -3.41 -12.76 -25.99
C ASP A 305 -4.73 -12.03 -25.66
N GLN A 306 -5.83 -12.77 -25.54
CA GLN A 306 -7.14 -12.26 -25.13
C GLN A 306 -7.13 -11.79 -23.68
N LEU A 307 -6.48 -12.55 -22.80
CA LEU A 307 -6.30 -12.23 -21.39
C LEU A 307 -5.54 -10.91 -21.21
N ARG A 308 -4.47 -10.69 -22.00
CA ARG A 308 -3.76 -9.40 -21.99
C ARG A 308 -4.66 -8.25 -22.38
N LYS A 309 -5.44 -8.39 -23.46
CA LYS A 309 -6.37 -7.32 -23.88
C LYS A 309 -7.39 -7.01 -22.77
N LEU A 310 -7.92 -8.03 -22.12
CA LEU A 310 -8.82 -7.90 -20.96
C LEU A 310 -8.14 -7.18 -19.77
N TYR A 311 -6.94 -7.61 -19.39
CA TYR A 311 -6.24 -7.00 -18.26
C TYR A 311 -5.79 -5.56 -18.52
N ALA A 312 -5.46 -5.20 -19.77
CA ALA A 312 -5.19 -3.80 -20.13
C ALA A 312 -6.41 -2.91 -19.86
N VAL A 313 -7.60 -3.45 -20.12
CA VAL A 313 -8.88 -2.78 -19.91
C VAL A 313 -9.19 -2.68 -18.42
N LEU A 314 -9.01 -3.75 -17.65
CA LEU A 314 -9.14 -3.70 -16.20
C LEU A 314 -8.19 -2.67 -15.56
N MET A 315 -6.93 -2.61 -16.03
CA MET A 315 -5.96 -1.60 -15.56
C MET A 315 -6.40 -0.17 -15.86
N SER A 316 -7.15 0.07 -16.94
CA SER A 316 -7.63 1.40 -17.29
C SER A 316 -8.75 1.91 -16.38
N VAL A 317 -9.54 1.01 -15.77
CA VAL A 317 -10.60 1.34 -14.80
C VAL A 317 -10.17 1.22 -13.35
N GLU A 318 -8.98 0.68 -13.11
CA GLU A 318 -8.35 0.61 -11.79
C GLU A 318 -7.88 2.01 -11.36
N GLN A 319 -8.81 2.83 -10.87
CA GLN A 319 -8.60 4.24 -10.51
C GLN A 319 -9.21 4.58 -9.14
N ASP A 320 -8.84 5.72 -8.58
CA ASP A 320 -9.24 6.18 -7.24
C ASP A 320 -10.76 6.29 -7.04
N ARG A 321 -11.47 6.75 -8.06
CA ARG A 321 -12.94 6.81 -8.14
C ARG A 321 -13.52 5.70 -9.04
N GLY A 322 -12.68 4.75 -9.41
CA GLY A 322 -13.00 3.64 -10.30
C GLY A 322 -13.19 2.33 -9.55
N VAL A 323 -12.97 1.24 -10.26
CA VAL A 323 -13.02 -0.12 -9.73
C VAL A 323 -11.72 -0.41 -8.98
N LYS A 324 -11.80 -0.92 -7.75
CA LYS A 324 -10.63 -1.33 -6.97
C LYS A 324 -10.46 -2.83 -7.12
N LEU A 325 -9.43 -3.26 -7.86
CA LEU A 325 -9.21 -4.67 -8.09
C LEU A 325 -8.66 -5.34 -6.83
N GLU A 326 -9.36 -6.37 -6.35
CA GLU A 326 -8.87 -7.27 -5.31
C GLU A 326 -7.79 -8.19 -5.89
N PRO A 327 -6.94 -8.81 -5.04
CA PRO A 327 -5.97 -9.78 -5.49
C PRO A 327 -6.60 -10.91 -6.31
N PRO A 328 -5.81 -11.53 -7.19
CA PRO A 328 -6.25 -12.68 -7.97
C PRO A 328 -6.74 -13.81 -7.04
N ALA A 329 -7.56 -14.72 -7.58
CA ALA A 329 -7.94 -15.91 -6.83
C ALA A 329 -6.70 -16.78 -6.52
N GLU A 330 -6.84 -17.73 -5.60
CA GLU A 330 -5.73 -18.62 -5.25
C GLU A 330 -5.18 -19.35 -6.49
N GLY A 331 -3.86 -19.28 -6.66
CA GLY A 331 -3.16 -19.86 -7.80
C GLY A 331 -3.30 -19.10 -9.12
N GLU A 332 -3.99 -17.97 -9.16
CA GLU A 332 -4.00 -17.08 -10.32
C GLU A 332 -2.85 -16.06 -10.26
N LEU A 333 -2.41 -15.63 -11.44
CA LEU A 333 -1.41 -14.58 -11.58
C LEU A 333 -2.06 -13.19 -11.45
N PHE A 334 -1.32 -12.27 -10.84
CA PHE A 334 -1.73 -10.87 -10.75
C PHE A 334 -1.82 -10.26 -12.15
N HIS A 335 -2.83 -9.41 -12.42
CA HIS A 335 -3.06 -8.89 -13.77
C HIS A 335 -1.87 -8.10 -14.32
N ARG A 336 -1.14 -7.37 -13.45
CA ARG A 336 0.08 -6.63 -13.83
C ARG A 336 1.26 -7.55 -14.17
N SER A 337 1.24 -8.81 -13.76
CA SER A 337 2.24 -9.80 -14.20
C SER A 337 2.29 -9.96 -15.71
N PHE A 338 1.22 -9.61 -16.41
CA PHE A 338 1.15 -9.67 -17.87
C PHE A 338 1.63 -8.40 -18.57
N PHE A 339 2.08 -7.39 -17.82
CA PHE A 339 2.62 -6.14 -18.35
C PHE A 339 3.97 -5.80 -17.69
N PRO A 340 4.96 -6.71 -17.72
CA PRO A 340 6.31 -6.34 -17.35
C PRO A 340 6.89 -5.31 -18.34
N GLU A 341 7.92 -4.58 -17.90
CA GLU A 341 8.67 -3.71 -18.80
C GLU A 341 9.32 -4.54 -19.91
N GLU A 342 9.07 -4.16 -21.18
CA GLU A 342 9.52 -4.96 -22.33
C GLU A 342 11.05 -5.04 -22.42
N GLU A 343 11.75 -4.00 -21.95
CA GLU A 343 13.21 -3.96 -21.86
C GLU A 343 13.77 -5.09 -20.99
N TRP A 344 13.01 -5.56 -19.99
CA TRP A 344 13.43 -6.66 -19.12
C TRP A 344 13.53 -8.01 -19.84
N ARG A 345 13.08 -8.12 -21.08
CA ARG A 345 13.42 -9.29 -21.92
C ARG A 345 14.92 -9.38 -22.15
N SER A 346 15.61 -8.25 -22.25
CA SER A 346 17.06 -8.20 -22.26
C SER A 346 17.60 -8.41 -20.86
N ARG A 347 18.56 -9.33 -20.72
CA ARG A 347 19.22 -9.60 -19.44
C ARG A 347 20.04 -8.41 -18.94
N GLU A 348 20.44 -7.53 -19.84
CA GLU A 348 21.24 -6.33 -19.53
C GLU A 348 20.41 -5.21 -18.90
N ASN A 349 19.10 -5.18 -19.15
CA ASN A 349 18.22 -4.07 -18.78
C ASN A 349 17.33 -4.38 -17.57
N ARG A 350 17.51 -5.53 -16.93
CA ARG A 350 16.70 -5.94 -15.78
C ARG A 350 17.52 -6.06 -14.51
N LEU A 351 16.84 -5.85 -13.39
CA LEU A 351 17.43 -6.02 -12.06
C LEU A 351 17.41 -7.49 -11.65
N GLY A 352 18.56 -8.00 -11.24
CA GLY A 352 18.73 -9.36 -10.71
C GLY A 352 18.73 -10.45 -11.77
N GLU A 353 18.73 -11.70 -11.28
CA GLU A 353 18.86 -12.92 -12.07
C GLU A 353 17.58 -13.76 -11.95
N PRO A 354 16.44 -13.33 -12.52
CA PRO A 354 15.22 -14.13 -12.50
C PRO A 354 15.43 -15.42 -13.29
N TRP A 355 14.68 -16.45 -12.90
CA TRP A 355 14.51 -17.63 -13.76
C TRP A 355 13.76 -17.22 -15.03
N GLU A 356 14.17 -17.75 -16.18
CA GLU A 356 13.46 -17.61 -17.45
C GLU A 356 12.89 -18.97 -17.85
N PHE A 357 11.58 -19.07 -17.93
CA PHE A 357 10.89 -20.29 -18.28
C PHE A 357 10.22 -20.15 -19.65
N PHE A 358 10.81 -20.77 -20.66
CA PHE A 358 10.32 -20.77 -22.04
C PHE A 358 9.38 -21.96 -22.24
N LEU A 359 8.08 -21.69 -22.25
CA LEU A 359 7.07 -22.71 -22.48
C LEU A 359 6.90 -22.98 -23.97
N GLN A 360 6.74 -24.25 -24.32
CA GLN A 360 6.55 -24.70 -25.70
C GLN A 360 5.49 -25.78 -25.77
N ARG A 361 4.80 -25.84 -26.90
CA ARG A 361 3.82 -26.88 -27.22
C ARG A 361 4.35 -27.74 -28.35
N THR A 362 4.35 -29.05 -28.15
CA THR A 362 4.66 -30.05 -29.18
C THR A 362 3.49 -31.01 -29.26
N GLY A 363 2.62 -30.83 -30.27
CA GLY A 363 1.34 -31.53 -30.33
C GLY A 363 0.42 -31.12 -29.18
N GLU A 364 -0.10 -32.09 -28.43
CA GLU A 364 -0.90 -31.82 -27.22
C GLU A 364 -0.04 -31.65 -25.96
N GLN A 365 1.25 -32.00 -26.02
CA GLN A 365 2.12 -31.98 -24.86
C GLN A 365 2.75 -30.60 -24.65
N LEU A 366 2.66 -30.09 -23.42
CA LEU A 366 3.40 -28.92 -22.96
C LEU A 366 4.71 -29.35 -22.32
N SER A 367 5.77 -28.62 -22.64
CA SER A 367 7.07 -28.71 -21.99
C SER A 367 7.69 -27.32 -21.96
N GLY A 368 8.87 -27.18 -21.40
CA GLY A 368 9.59 -25.93 -21.50
C GLY A 368 11.07 -26.07 -21.21
N ARG A 369 11.76 -24.95 -21.35
CA ARG A 369 13.18 -24.83 -21.05
C ARG A 369 13.34 -23.75 -19.98
N LEU A 370 13.98 -24.12 -18.88
CA LEU A 370 14.28 -23.22 -17.77
C LEU A 370 15.73 -22.75 -17.90
N GLU A 371 15.93 -21.45 -17.89
CA GLU A 371 17.26 -20.83 -17.94
C GLU A 371 17.48 -19.88 -16.77
N ARG A 372 18.73 -19.74 -16.35
CA ARG A 372 19.17 -18.66 -15.47
C ARG A 372 20.58 -18.24 -15.84
N GLN A 373 20.84 -16.94 -15.78
CA GLN A 373 22.19 -16.42 -15.85
C GLN A 373 22.79 -16.41 -14.45
N VAL A 374 23.98 -16.99 -14.30
CA VAL A 374 24.74 -17.00 -13.06
C VAL A 374 26.13 -16.45 -13.33
N ASP A 375 26.64 -15.65 -12.40
CA ASP A 375 28.05 -15.30 -12.39
C ASP A 375 28.88 -16.47 -11.88
N ARG A 376 29.77 -17.00 -12.73
CA ARG A 376 30.78 -17.99 -12.35
C ARG A 376 32.16 -17.42 -12.63
N GLY A 377 33.01 -17.36 -11.61
CA GLY A 377 34.37 -16.86 -11.75
C GLY A 377 35.16 -16.93 -10.45
N GLU A 378 36.48 -17.09 -10.55
CA GLU A 378 37.40 -16.86 -9.44
C GLU A 378 37.67 -15.36 -9.29
N ALA A 379 38.15 -14.94 -8.11
CA ALA A 379 38.30 -13.53 -7.75
C ALA A 379 39.01 -12.71 -8.83
N GLY A 380 38.26 -11.84 -9.51
CA GLY A 380 38.76 -10.90 -10.52
C GLY A 380 38.16 -11.04 -11.92
N GLU A 381 37.61 -12.19 -12.29
CA GLU A 381 36.96 -12.42 -13.60
C GLU A 381 35.52 -12.88 -13.42
N GLN A 382 34.54 -11.99 -13.58
CA GLN A 382 33.13 -12.38 -13.62
C GLN A 382 32.77 -12.90 -15.02
N LYS A 383 32.63 -14.23 -15.19
CA LYS A 383 32.08 -14.82 -16.41
C LYS A 383 30.61 -15.16 -16.20
N ARG A 384 29.74 -14.49 -16.97
CA ARG A 384 28.30 -14.77 -17.01
C ARG A 384 28.07 -16.07 -17.78
N VAL A 385 27.54 -17.08 -17.10
CA VAL A 385 27.19 -18.39 -17.67
C VAL A 385 25.68 -18.56 -17.65
N VAL A 386 25.12 -19.17 -18.69
CA VAL A 386 23.69 -19.48 -18.76
C VAL A 386 23.50 -20.96 -18.45
N GLU A 387 22.91 -21.24 -17.30
CA GLU A 387 22.44 -22.58 -16.93
C GLU A 387 21.12 -22.86 -17.66
N ARG A 388 20.98 -24.08 -18.20
CA ARG A 388 19.82 -24.50 -18.99
C ARG A 388 19.35 -25.88 -18.56
N TYR A 389 18.04 -26.02 -18.40
CA TYR A 389 17.38 -27.25 -18.00
C TYR A 389 16.16 -27.48 -18.88
N GLU A 390 16.02 -28.69 -19.40
CA GLU A 390 14.78 -29.14 -20.03
C GLU A 390 13.78 -29.51 -18.95
N VAL A 391 12.52 -29.11 -19.12
CA VAL A 391 11.45 -29.28 -18.13
C VAL A 391 10.25 -29.94 -18.78
N LYS A 392 9.94 -31.16 -18.35
CA LYS A 392 8.89 -32.00 -18.94
C LYS A 392 7.56 -31.94 -18.20
N SER A 393 7.55 -31.41 -16.98
CA SER A 393 6.34 -31.30 -16.16
C SER A 393 6.40 -30.15 -15.15
N PRO A 394 5.25 -29.66 -14.64
CA PRO A 394 5.22 -28.67 -13.57
C PRO A 394 5.93 -29.12 -12.29
N ALA A 395 5.87 -30.40 -11.94
CA ALA A 395 6.57 -30.95 -10.77
C ALA A 395 8.10 -30.86 -10.94
N GLU A 396 8.60 -31.11 -12.15
CA GLU A 396 10.01 -30.94 -12.46
C GLU A 396 10.44 -29.47 -12.41
N LEU A 397 9.59 -28.55 -12.87
CA LEU A 397 9.84 -27.11 -12.74
C LEU A 397 10.04 -26.72 -11.28
N VAL A 398 9.10 -27.11 -10.40
CA VAL A 398 9.15 -26.83 -8.96
C VAL A 398 10.43 -27.37 -8.34
N ARG A 399 10.79 -28.63 -8.65
CA ARG A 399 12.03 -29.24 -8.18
C ARG A 399 13.24 -28.40 -8.60
N LEU A 400 13.37 -28.08 -9.89
CA LEU A 400 14.53 -27.34 -10.41
C LEU A 400 14.69 -25.95 -9.79
N VAL A 401 13.60 -25.19 -9.64
CA VAL A 401 13.67 -23.84 -9.05
C VAL A 401 13.93 -23.86 -7.54
N ASN A 402 13.55 -24.92 -6.83
CA ASN A 402 13.81 -25.09 -5.41
C ASN A 402 15.24 -25.59 -5.15
N ASP A 403 15.69 -26.62 -5.89
CA ASP A 403 17.02 -27.21 -5.74
C ASP A 403 18.14 -26.21 -6.08
N ASN A 404 17.83 -25.23 -6.93
CA ASN A 404 18.79 -24.21 -7.38
C ASN A 404 18.38 -22.80 -6.91
N GLN A 405 17.73 -22.68 -5.75
CA GLN A 405 17.19 -21.40 -5.28
C GLN A 405 18.26 -20.30 -5.19
N SER A 406 17.97 -19.14 -5.78
CA SER A 406 18.77 -17.93 -5.54
C SER A 406 18.33 -17.30 -4.23
N GLN A 407 19.28 -16.97 -3.36
CA GLN A 407 19.00 -16.16 -2.16
C GLN A 407 18.63 -14.70 -2.52
N TRP A 408 18.94 -14.26 -3.75
CA TRP A 408 18.82 -12.86 -4.17
C TRP A 408 17.61 -12.58 -5.06
N SER A 409 17.04 -13.60 -5.71
CA SER A 409 15.90 -13.44 -6.63
C SER A 409 14.83 -14.49 -6.40
N LYS A 410 13.60 -14.02 -6.08
CA LYS A 410 12.38 -14.83 -6.00
C LYS A 410 11.40 -14.46 -7.12
N THR A 411 11.96 -14.31 -8.34
CA THR A 411 11.23 -13.90 -9.53
C THR A 411 11.38 -14.92 -10.66
N VAL A 412 10.29 -15.22 -11.38
CA VAL A 412 10.28 -16.06 -12.59
C VAL A 412 9.67 -15.27 -13.74
N PHE A 413 10.36 -15.21 -14.86
CA PHE A 413 9.85 -14.71 -16.14
C PHE A 413 9.39 -15.91 -16.96
N VAL A 414 8.15 -15.89 -17.43
CA VAL A 414 7.55 -16.98 -18.19
C VAL A 414 7.26 -16.48 -19.60
N TYR A 415 7.69 -17.26 -20.60
CA TYR A 415 7.53 -16.95 -22.01
C TYR A 415 6.60 -17.98 -22.67
N PRO A 416 5.26 -17.84 -22.53
CA PRO A 416 4.32 -18.77 -23.13
C PRO A 416 3.97 -18.40 -24.59
N PRO A 417 3.56 -19.38 -25.42
CA PRO A 417 2.88 -19.09 -26.69
C PRO A 417 1.64 -18.24 -26.47
N ALA A 418 1.41 -17.25 -27.34
CA ALA A 418 0.29 -16.31 -27.20
C ALA A 418 -1.09 -16.97 -27.29
N ASP A 419 -1.20 -18.11 -27.99
CA ASP A 419 -2.41 -18.90 -28.20
C ASP A 419 -2.62 -20.01 -27.13
N MET A 420 -1.73 -20.11 -26.15
CA MET A 420 -1.91 -20.96 -24.97
C MET A 420 -3.12 -20.49 -24.16
N SER A 421 -3.86 -21.42 -23.56
CA SER A 421 -4.93 -21.07 -22.62
C SER A 421 -4.37 -20.64 -21.26
N TYR A 422 -5.13 -19.87 -20.49
CA TYR A 422 -4.72 -19.45 -19.17
C TYR A 422 -4.63 -20.61 -18.18
N GLY A 423 -5.52 -21.60 -18.30
CA GLY A 423 -5.48 -22.84 -17.51
C GLY A 423 -4.19 -23.61 -17.72
N GLU A 424 -3.74 -23.74 -18.96
CA GLU A 424 -2.45 -24.35 -19.28
C GLU A 424 -1.29 -23.58 -18.67
N LEU A 425 -1.25 -22.24 -18.78
CA LEU A 425 -0.21 -21.44 -18.14
C LEU A 425 -0.22 -21.62 -16.61
N ARG A 426 -1.40 -21.61 -15.99
CA ARG A 426 -1.57 -21.79 -14.54
C ARG A 426 -1.09 -23.15 -14.05
N ALA A 427 -1.31 -24.21 -14.82
CA ALA A 427 -0.82 -25.54 -14.47
C ALA A 427 0.70 -25.56 -14.24
N TRP A 428 1.45 -24.66 -14.89
CA TRP A 428 2.89 -24.48 -14.71
C TRP A 428 3.25 -23.44 -13.65
N THR A 429 2.51 -22.33 -13.57
CA THR A 429 2.89 -21.20 -12.69
C THR A 429 2.35 -21.32 -11.27
N THR A 430 1.15 -21.87 -11.05
CA THR A 430 0.57 -22.02 -9.72
C THR A 430 1.50 -22.76 -8.75
N PRO A 431 2.12 -23.90 -9.10
CA PRO A 431 2.98 -24.63 -8.18
C PRO A 431 4.23 -23.88 -7.74
N VAL A 432 4.72 -22.92 -8.54
CA VAL A 432 5.93 -22.15 -8.20
C VAL A 432 5.64 -20.90 -7.36
N LEU A 433 4.40 -20.41 -7.32
CA LEU A 433 4.02 -19.18 -6.61
C LEU A 433 4.33 -19.21 -5.11
N ALA A 434 4.31 -20.39 -4.48
CA ALA A 434 4.62 -20.55 -3.06
C ALA A 434 6.08 -20.16 -2.74
N THR A 435 7.02 -20.46 -3.64
CA THR A 435 8.45 -20.13 -3.46
C THR A 435 8.84 -18.85 -4.21
N TYR A 436 8.23 -18.61 -5.36
CA TYR A 436 8.50 -17.50 -6.28
C TYR A 436 7.20 -16.70 -6.53
N PRO A 437 6.79 -15.84 -5.58
CA PRO A 437 5.52 -15.12 -5.66
C PRO A 437 5.50 -14.06 -6.77
N ARG A 438 6.66 -13.69 -7.33
CA ARG A 438 6.77 -12.74 -8.44
C ARG A 438 6.94 -13.48 -9.76
N VAL A 439 5.85 -13.64 -10.50
CA VAL A 439 5.85 -14.20 -11.85
C VAL A 439 5.52 -13.09 -12.83
N PHE A 440 6.29 -12.96 -13.91
CA PHE A 440 6.00 -12.06 -15.03
C PHE A 440 5.82 -12.85 -16.32
N VAL A 441 4.90 -12.43 -17.17
CA VAL A 441 4.50 -13.14 -18.38
C VAL A 441 4.85 -12.31 -19.61
N PHE A 442 5.72 -12.87 -20.44
CA PHE A 442 6.24 -12.32 -21.67
C PHE A 442 5.81 -13.21 -22.85
N PRO A 443 4.56 -13.07 -23.36
CA PRO A 443 4.09 -13.92 -24.45
C PRO A 443 5.04 -13.82 -25.64
N VAL A 444 5.26 -14.96 -26.28
CA VAL A 444 5.98 -15.07 -27.54
C VAL A 444 4.97 -15.28 -28.66
N MET A 445 5.17 -14.59 -29.78
CA MET A 445 4.33 -14.81 -30.95
C MET A 445 4.55 -16.24 -31.45
N SER A 446 3.48 -16.98 -31.69
CA SER A 446 3.57 -18.33 -32.22
C SER A 446 4.27 -18.29 -33.59
N PRO A 447 5.22 -19.21 -33.87
CA PRO A 447 5.99 -19.23 -35.13
C PRO A 447 5.10 -19.25 -36.38
N THR A 448 3.91 -19.83 -36.27
CA THR A 448 2.88 -19.94 -37.32
C THR A 448 2.27 -18.61 -37.76
N THR A 449 2.53 -17.50 -37.05
CA THR A 449 1.98 -16.17 -37.33
C THR A 449 3.01 -15.14 -37.76
N ARG A 450 4.28 -15.53 -38.03
CA ARG A 450 5.19 -14.60 -38.71
C ARG A 450 4.61 -14.28 -40.09
N PRO A 451 4.31 -13.01 -40.42
CA PRO A 451 4.13 -12.62 -41.81
C PRO A 451 5.37 -13.11 -42.57
N ALA A 452 5.19 -13.74 -43.73
CA ALA A 452 6.30 -14.19 -44.55
C ALA A 452 7.31 -13.04 -44.68
N THR A 453 8.47 -13.20 -44.04
CA THR A 453 9.56 -12.25 -44.13
C THR A 453 9.88 -12.09 -45.62
N GLN A 454 9.75 -10.87 -46.14
CA GLN A 454 10.25 -10.53 -47.46
C GLN A 454 11.69 -11.04 -47.57
N PRO A 455 12.07 -11.69 -48.68
CA PRO A 455 13.42 -12.20 -48.85
C PRO A 455 14.40 -11.03 -48.72
N ALA A 456 15.42 -11.22 -47.91
CA ALA A 456 16.53 -10.29 -47.77
C ALA A 456 17.09 -9.96 -49.16
N THR A 457 16.99 -8.70 -49.55
CA THR A 457 17.79 -8.17 -50.64
C THR A 457 19.24 -8.15 -50.17
N THR A 458 20.02 -9.09 -50.68
CA THR A 458 21.49 -9.13 -50.55
C THR A 458 22.08 -7.86 -51.20
N PRO A 459 23.16 -7.27 -50.63
CA PRO A 459 23.79 -6.04 -51.11
C PRO A 459 24.28 -6.09 -52.56
#